data_AF-A0AAX2AGF5-F1
#
_entry.id   AF-A0AAX2AGF5-F1
#
_cell.length_a   1.000
_cell.length_b   1.000
_cell.length_c   1.000
_cell.angle_alpha   90.00
_cell.angle_beta   90.00
_cell.angle_gamma   90.00
#
_symmetry.space_group_name_H-M   'P 1'
#
loop_
_entity.id
_entity.type
_entity.pdbx_description
1 polymer ?
#
loop_
_entity_poly.entity_id
_entity_poly.type
_entity_poly.pdbx_seq_one_letter_code
_entity_poly.pdbx_strand_id
1 'polypeptide(L)' 'MKVDNEIKKEVAKIGMTATLGATVVTSMFMKNSIAKKTHIVAGAAFCGFALWHHMLYQPEKKSKKLKNK' A
#
# COMPACT_ATOMS: atom_id res chain seq x y z
N MET A 1 23.94 3.16 2.17
CA MET A 1 23.01 2.52 1.21
C MET A 1 21.85 3.48 0.95
N LYS A 2 21.77 4.10 -0.23
CA LYS A 2 20.54 4.77 -0.68
C LYS A 2 19.61 3.64 -1.11
N VAL A 3 18.56 3.36 -0.34
CA VAL A 3 17.54 2.41 -0.79
C VAL A 3 16.87 3.03 -2.02
N ASP A 4 17.15 2.48 -3.20
CA ASP A 4 16.68 3.01 -4.48
C ASP A 4 15.15 3.14 -4.51
N ASN A 5 14.68 4.25 -5.09
CA ASN A 5 13.24 4.49 -5.23
C ASN A 5 12.56 3.39 -6.08
N GLU A 6 13.30 2.73 -6.98
CA GLU A 6 12.81 1.57 -7.72
C GLU A 6 12.53 0.38 -6.81
N ILE A 7 13.47 0.03 -5.92
CA ILE A 7 13.28 -1.04 -4.94
C ILE A 7 12.05 -0.76 -4.06
N LYS A 8 11.89 0.49 -3.62
CA LYS A 8 10.72 0.86 -2.80
C LYS A 8 9.40 0.76 -3.57
N LYS A 9 9.38 1.07 -4.87
CA LYS A 9 8.19 0.90 -5.73
C LYS A 9 7.86 -0.57 -5.95
N GLU A 10 8.86 -1.42 -6.16
CA GLU A 10 8.67 -2.87 -6.27
C GLU A 10 8.14 -3.45 -4.96
N VAL A 11 8.72 -3.08 -3.81
CA VAL A 11 8.23 -3.49 -2.49
C VAL A 11 6.79 -3.04 -2.29
N ALA A 12 6.45 -1.80 -2.66
CA ALA A 12 5.08 -1.30 -2.56
C ALA A 12 4.12 -2.11 -3.46
N LYS A 13 4.54 -2.46 -4.69
CA LYS A 13 3.75 -3.30 -5.61
C LYS A 13 3.53 -4.71 -5.04
N ILE A 14 4.57 -5.35 -4.51
CA ILE A 14 4.50 -6.68 -3.89
C ILE A 14 3.62 -6.62 -2.63
N GLY A 15 3.74 -5.57 -1.83
CA GLY A 15 2.89 -5.34 -0.66
C GLY A 15 1.41 -5.17 -1.03
N MET A 16 1.12 -4.44 -2.10
CA MET A 16 -0.25 -4.30 -2.63
C MET A 16 -0.81 -5.64 -3.09
N THR A 17 -0.06 -6.44 -3.86
CA THR A 17 -0.57 -7.74 -4.35
C THR A 17 -0.77 -8.74 -3.21
N ALA A 18 0.15 -8.79 -2.24
CA ALA A 18 0.03 -9.65 -1.07
C ALA A 18 -1.18 -9.30 -0.20
N THR A 19 -1.38 -8.01 0.11
CA THR A 19 -2.51 -7.55 0.93
C THR A 19 -3.85 -7.67 0.18
N LEU A 20 -3.85 -7.50 -1.15
CA LEU A 20 -5.01 -7.79 -1.99
C LEU A 20 -5.37 -9.29 -1.95
N GLY A 21 -4.40 -10.18 -2.11
CA GLY A 21 -4.62 -11.63 -1.99
C GLY A 21 -5.21 -12.01 -0.63
N ALA A 22 -4.67 -11.46 0.46
CA ALA A 22 -5.18 -11.69 1.80
C ALA A 22 -6.61 -11.16 2.00
N THR A 23 -6.94 -9.97 1.48
CA THR A 23 -8.31 -9.43 1.54
C THR A 23 -9.30 -10.25 0.73
N VAL A 24 -8.91 -10.77 -0.44
CA VAL A 24 -9.74 -11.66 -1.27
C VAL A 24 -9.97 -13.02 -0.60
N VAL A 25 -8.95 -13.62 0.00
CA VAL A 25 -9.13 -14.89 0.72
C VAL A 25 -10.00 -14.69 1.97
N THR A 26 -9.77 -13.62 2.72
CA THR A 26 -10.55 -13.34 3.94
C THR A 26 -11.98 -12.87 3.65
N SER A 27 -12.27 -12.30 2.47
CA SER A 27 -13.64 -11.89 2.10
C SER A 27 -14.57 -13.09 1.92
N MET A 28 -14.05 -14.24 1.47
CA MET A 28 -14.82 -15.49 1.37
C MET A 28 -15.21 -16.07 2.74
N PHE A 29 -14.54 -15.66 3.84
CA PHE A 29 -14.75 -16.19 5.20
C PHE A 29 -15.28 -15.14 6.20
N MET A 30 -15.99 -14.10 5.73
CA MET A 30 -16.54 -13.00 6.54
C MET A 30 -17.51 -13.38 7.68
N LYS A 31 -18.05 -14.61 7.68
CA LYS A 31 -18.96 -15.11 8.72
C LYS A 31 -18.26 -15.33 10.06
N ASN A 32 -16.93 -15.51 10.05
CA ASN A 32 -16.12 -15.62 11.25
C ASN A 32 -15.62 -14.23 11.70
N SER A 33 -15.76 -13.92 13.00
CA SER A 33 -15.37 -12.63 13.58
C SER A 33 -13.87 -12.34 13.42
N ILE A 34 -13.02 -13.38 13.47
CA ILE A 34 -11.57 -13.27 13.26
C ILE A 34 -11.28 -12.90 11.81
N ALA A 35 -11.84 -13.63 10.84
CA ALA A 35 -11.66 -13.35 9.42
C ALA A 35 -12.14 -11.93 9.04
N LYS A 36 -13.23 -11.47 9.66
CA LYS A 36 -13.73 -10.10 9.49
C LYS A 36 -12.73 -9.05 9.97
N LYS A 37 -12.12 -9.25 11.15
CA LYS A 37 -11.07 -8.36 11.67
C LYS A 37 -9.84 -8.38 10.76
N THR A 38 -9.41 -9.57 10.33
CA THR A 38 -8.27 -9.73 9.43
C THR A 38 -8.51 -9.05 8.08
N HIS A 39 -9.71 -9.15 7.52
CA HIS A 39 -10.08 -8.46 6.28
C HIS A 39 -9.95 -6.93 6.41
N ILE A 40 -10.45 -6.36 7.52
CA ILE A 40 -10.37 -4.92 7.77
C ILE A 40 -8.91 -4.48 7.90
N VAL A 41 -8.09 -5.22 8.65
CA VAL A 41 -6.66 -4.91 8.82
C VAL A 41 -5.90 -5.03 7.50
N ALA A 42 -6.15 -6.11 6.74
CA ALA A 42 -5.53 -6.32 5.43
C ALA A 42 -5.97 -5.24 4.42
N GLY A 43 -7.22 -4.79 4.47
CA GLY A 43 -7.75 -3.70 3.64
C GLY A 43 -7.13 -2.35 4.01
N ALA A 44 -6.97 -2.06 5.30
CA ALA A 44 -6.27 -0.86 5.75
C ALA A 44 -4.80 -0.85 5.31
N ALA A 45 -4.11 -1.99 5.42
CA ALA A 45 -2.74 -2.15 4.93
C ALA A 45 -2.66 -1.97 3.41
N PHE A 46 -3.61 -2.54 2.64
CA PHE A 46 -3.70 -2.34 1.19
C PHE A 46 -3.83 -0.86 0.82
N CYS A 47 -4.72 -0.11 1.49
CA CYS A 47 -4.85 1.33 1.30
C CYS A 47 -3.53 2.09 1.62
N GLY A 48 -2.84 1.69 2.69
CA GLY A 48 -1.53 2.25 3.04
C GLY A 48 -0.48 2.01 1.96
N PHE A 49 -0.37 0.78 1.47
CA PHE A 49 0.54 0.43 0.37
C PHE A 49 0.15 1.12 -0.94
N ALA A 50 -1.14 1.29 -1.24
CA ALA A 50 -1.60 2.02 -2.42
C ALA A 50 -1.21 3.50 -2.38
N LEU A 51 -1.41 4.16 -1.23
CA LEU A 51 -1.00 5.54 -1.01
C LEU A 51 0.52 5.68 -1.08
N TRP A 52 1.26 4.79 -0.43
CA TRP A 52 2.72 4.77 -0.48
C TRP A 52 3.24 4.54 -1.90
N HIS A 53 2.68 3.56 -2.63
CA HIS A 53 3.00 3.29 -4.04
C HIS A 53 2.76 4.53 -4.91
N HIS A 54 1.62 5.22 -4.73
CA HIS A 54 1.32 6.45 -5.47
C HIS A 54 2.28 7.60 -5.14
N MET A 55 2.62 7.79 -3.86
CA MET A 55 3.56 8.82 -3.42
C MET A 55 4.97 8.56 -3.96
N LEU A 56 5.42 7.30 -3.99
CA LEU A 56 6.71 6.91 -4.54
C LEU A 56 6.78 7.03 -6.06
N TYR A 57 5.64 6.91 -6.75
CA TYR A 57 5.53 7.19 -8.18
C TYR A 57 5.51 8.68 -8.50
N GLN A 58 5.18 9.58 -7.56
CA GLN A 58 5.36 11.02 -7.76
C GLN A 58 6.85 11.39 -7.63
N PRO A 59 7.53 11.75 -8.74
CA PRO A 59 8.95 12.03 -8.73
C PRO A 59 9.14 13.48 -8.27
N GLU A 60 9.42 13.76 -6.99
CA GLU A 60 9.94 15.03 -6.44
C GLU A 60 9.35 16.38 -6.92
N LYS A 61 8.29 16.40 -7.74
CA LYS A 61 7.80 17.60 -8.44
C LYS A 61 6.94 18.47 -7.53
N LYS A 62 6.44 17.93 -6.42
CA LYS A 62 5.71 18.73 -5.41
C LYS A 62 6.61 19.44 -4.40
N SER A 63 7.87 19.02 -4.22
CA SER A 63 8.79 19.74 -3.31
C SER A 63 9.25 21.10 -3.91
N LYS A 64 9.37 21.19 -5.24
CA LYS A 64 9.70 22.46 -5.93
C LYS A 64 8.56 23.49 -5.98
N LYS A 65 7.28 23.09 -5.85
CA LYS A 65 6.15 24.03 -6.00
C LYS A 65 5.74 24.74 -4.70
N LEU A 66 6.22 24.26 -3.55
CA LEU A 66 5.96 24.85 -2.23
C LEU A 66 7.10 25.75 -1.72
N LYS A 67 8.27 25.76 -2.38
CA LYS A 67 9.42 26.58 -1.99
C LYS A 67 9.54 27.90 -2.77
N ASN A 68 8.59 28.21 -3.65
CA ASN A 68 8.65 29.38 -4.54
C ASN A 68 7.35 30.20 -4.56
N LYS A 69 6.58 30.17 -3.46
CA LYS A 69 5.49 31.10 -3.19
C LYS A 69 5.84 31.94 -1.98
#